data_AF-A0ABD7X0Q3-F1
#
_entry.id   AF-A0ABD7X0Q3-F1
#
_cell.length_a   1.000
_cell.length_b   1.000
_cell.length_c   1.000
_cell.angle_alpha   90.00
_cell.angle_beta   90.00
_cell.angle_gamma   90.00
#
_symmetry.space_group_name_H-M   'P 1'
#
loop_
_entity.id
_entity.type
_entity.pdbx_description
1 polymer ?
#
loop_
_entity_poly.entity_id
_entity_poly.type
_entity_poly.pdbx_seq_one_letter_code
_entity_poly.pdbx_strand_id
1 'polypeptide(L)'
;MDTNQLPTRSERHKTKENSSQLSAAFVLGTCWILFTLTPELWRSPGTYIVIGIIAIYLSSKLDKFKCSRTVKWTIALLVYVIGFILYVL
;
A
#
# COMPACT_ATOMS: atom_id res chain seq x y z
N MET A 1 5.30 -3.59 -41.84
CA MET A 1 3.85 -3.49 -41.62
C MET A 1 3.63 -3.44 -40.13
N ASP A 2 3.59 -2.24 -39.56
CA ASP A 2 3.33 -2.02 -38.14
C ASP A 2 1.87 -2.38 -37.84
N THR A 3 1.66 -3.56 -37.27
CA THR A 3 0.36 -3.96 -36.76
C THR A 3 0.10 -3.19 -35.47
N ASN A 4 -0.65 -2.09 -35.58
CA ASN A 4 -1.34 -1.43 -34.48
C ASN A 4 -2.36 -2.41 -33.85
N GLN A 5 -1.87 -3.38 -33.08
CA GLN A 5 -2.70 -4.27 -32.29
C GLN A 5 -3.18 -3.49 -31.07
N LEU A 6 -4.40 -2.97 -31.17
CA LEU A 6 -5.14 -2.52 -29.99
C LEU A 6 -5.21 -3.69 -28.98
N PRO A 7 -4.79 -3.49 -27.72
CA PRO A 7 -4.71 -4.56 -26.74
C PRO A 7 -6.10 -5.17 -26.54
N THR A 8 -6.16 -6.50 -26.58
CA THR A 8 -7.41 -7.25 -26.48
C THR A 8 -8.03 -7.03 -25.09
N ARG A 9 -9.36 -6.88 -25.00
CA ARG A 9 -10.12 -6.50 -23.79
C ARG A 9 -9.76 -7.31 -22.52
N SER A 10 -9.28 -8.55 -22.67
CA SER A 10 -8.83 -9.41 -21.59
C SER A 10 -7.53 -8.96 -20.90
N GLU A 11 -6.59 -8.36 -21.63
CA GLU A 11 -5.31 -7.88 -21.08
C GLU A 11 -5.48 -6.61 -20.22
N ARG A 12 -6.47 -5.78 -20.58
CA ARG A 12 -6.81 -4.57 -19.83
C ARG A 12 -7.40 -4.88 -18.44
N HIS A 13 -8.04 -6.03 -18.28
CA HIS A 13 -8.60 -6.46 -16.99
C HIS A 13 -7.55 -6.98 -16.02
N LYS A 14 -6.59 -7.80 -16.48
CA LYS A 14 -5.54 -8.38 -15.62
C LYS A 14 -4.60 -7.34 -15.01
N THR A 15 -4.34 -6.24 -15.72
CA THR A 15 -3.37 -5.23 -15.24
C THR A 15 -3.91 -4.41 -14.05
N LYS A 16 -5.23 -4.25 -13.95
CA LYS A 16 -5.89 -3.41 -12.93
C LYS A 16 -6.05 -4.09 -11.57
N GLU A 17 -6.08 -5.41 -11.53
CA GLU A 17 -6.41 -6.18 -10.32
C GLU A 17 -5.22 -6.24 -9.33
N ASN A 18 -4.00 -6.39 -9.86
CA ASN A 18 -2.80 -6.49 -9.03
C ASN A 18 -2.32 -5.14 -8.46
N SER A 19 -2.86 -4.00 -8.90
CA SER A 19 -2.47 -2.68 -8.35
C SER A 19 -3.23 -2.36 -7.06
N SER A 20 -4.49 -2.77 -6.94
CA SER A 20 -5.30 -2.50 -5.74
C SER A 20 -4.80 -3.30 -4.53
N GLN A 21 -4.39 -4.56 -4.74
CA GLN A 21 -3.86 -5.43 -3.68
C GLN A 21 -2.58 -4.87 -3.06
N LEU A 22 -1.67 -4.33 -3.87
CA LEU A 22 -0.42 -3.74 -3.37
C LEU A 22 -0.69 -2.52 -2.48
N SER A 23 -1.58 -1.64 -2.93
CA SER A 23 -1.97 -0.46 -2.15
C SER A 23 -2.64 -0.86 -0.84
N ALA A 24 -3.55 -1.85 -0.87
CA ALA A 24 -4.22 -2.36 0.32
C ALA A 24 -3.22 -2.97 1.32
N ALA A 25 -2.31 -3.83 0.86
CA ALA A 25 -1.29 -4.45 1.71
C ALA A 25 -0.37 -3.41 2.37
N PHE A 26 0.06 -2.40 1.60
CA PHE A 26 0.89 -1.31 2.12
C PHE A 26 0.13 -0.45 3.15
N VAL A 27 -1.13 -0.09 2.87
CA VAL A 27 -1.97 0.69 3.81
C VAL A 27 -2.21 -0.09 5.10
N LEU A 28 -2.54 -1.38 5.02
CA LEU A 28 -2.74 -2.21 6.21
C LEU A 28 -1.46 -2.33 7.05
N GLY A 29 -0.32 -2.59 6.42
CA GLY A 29 0.97 -2.65 7.11
C GLY A 29 1.34 -1.34 7.78
N THR A 30 1.21 -0.21 7.07
CA THR A 30 1.48 1.12 7.65
C THR A 30 0.55 1.47 8.79
N CYS A 31 -0.74 1.14 8.69
CA CYS A 31 -1.69 1.28 9.78
C CYS A 31 -1.24 0.47 11.00
N TRP A 32 -0.97 -0.83 10.87
CA TRP A 32 -0.54 -1.64 12.02
C TRP A 32 0.72 -1.09 12.70
N ILE A 33 1.73 -0.68 11.94
CA ILE A 33 2.94 -0.06 12.49
C ILE A 33 2.61 1.22 13.27
N LEU A 34 1.81 2.12 12.68
CA LEU A 34 1.47 3.38 13.31
C LEU A 34 0.61 3.18 14.57
N PHE A 35 -0.37 2.28 14.52
CA PHE A 35 -1.24 1.97 15.66
C PHE A 35 -0.50 1.33 16.84
N THR A 36 0.47 0.44 16.56
CA THR A 36 1.29 -0.21 17.59
C THR A 36 2.31 0.75 18.20
N LEU A 37 2.91 1.63 17.40
CA LEU A 37 3.84 2.66 17.89
C LEU A 37 3.15 3.82 18.61
N THR A 38 1.85 4.04 18.38
CA THR A 38 1.14 5.16 19.01
C THR A 38 0.94 4.90 20.51
N PRO A 39 1.54 5.71 21.39
CA PRO A 39 1.40 5.53 22.83
C PRO A 39 -0.03 5.81 23.29
N GLU A 40 -0.46 5.18 24.39
CA GLU A 40 -1.85 5.27 24.87
C GLU A 40 -2.32 6.69 25.17
N LEU A 41 -1.42 7.57 25.61
CA LEU A 41 -1.73 9.00 25.81
C LEU A 41 -2.23 9.69 24.53
N TRP A 42 -1.87 9.16 23.37
CA TRP A 42 -2.18 9.74 22.07
C TRP A 42 -3.31 8.96 21.38
N ARG A 43 -3.90 7.94 22.01
CA ARG A 43 -5.04 7.19 21.45
C ARG A 43 -6.33 7.99 21.54
N SER A 44 -6.42 9.02 20.72
CA SER A 44 -7.65 9.78 20.47
C SER A 44 -8.24 9.38 19.11
N PRO A 45 -9.56 9.53 18.92
CA PRO A 45 -10.18 9.36 17.60
C PRO A 45 -9.51 10.20 16.51
N GLY A 46 -9.08 11.41 16.86
CA GLY A 46 -8.35 12.30 15.95
C GLY A 46 -7.02 11.71 15.48
N THR A 47 -6.27 11.06 16.37
CA THR A 47 -5.01 10.41 16.02
C THR A 47 -5.20 9.27 15.04
N TYR A 48 -6.27 8.49 15.18
CA TYR A 48 -6.59 7.41 14.22
C TYR A 48 -6.95 7.94 12.84
N ILE A 49 -7.67 9.07 12.77
CA ILE A 49 -7.95 9.75 11.49
C ILE A 49 -6.63 10.22 10.85
N VAL A 50 -5.73 10.82 11.64
CA VAL A 50 -4.41 11.27 11.15
C VAL A 50 -3.59 10.09 10.64
N ILE A 51 -3.56 8.96 11.36
CA ILE A 51 -2.88 7.73 10.92
C ILE A 51 -3.44 7.24 9.59
N GLY A 52 -4.77 7.20 9.43
CA GLY A 52 -5.40 6.81 8.17
C GLY A 52 -5.04 7.73 7.00
N ILE A 53 -5.05 9.06 7.21
CA ILE A 53 -4.64 10.05 6.21
C ILE A 53 -3.18 9.85 5.81
N ILE A 54 -2.29 9.64 6.80
CA ILE A 54 -0.87 9.39 6.57
C ILE A 54 -0.68 8.12 5.74
N ALA A 55 -1.35 7.02 6.09
CA ALA A 55 -1.26 5.75 5.36
C ALA A 55 -1.69 5.91 3.89
N ILE A 56 -2.80 6.60 3.63
CA ILE A 56 -3.29 6.88 2.27
C ILE A 56 -2.31 7.79 1.51
N TYR A 57 -1.76 8.80 2.18
CA TYR A 57 -0.77 9.71 1.59
C TYR A 57 0.50 8.97 1.18
N LEU A 58 1.06 8.14 2.07
CA LEU A 58 2.23 7.31 1.77
C LEU A 58 1.95 6.33 0.63
N SER A 59 0.78 5.69 0.61
CA SER A 59 0.38 4.80 -0.49
C SER A 59 0.32 5.53 -1.83
N SER A 60 -0.29 6.73 -1.85
CA SER A 60 -0.33 7.59 -3.03
C SER A 60 1.05 8.04 -3.50
N LYS A 61 1.98 8.25 -2.56
CA LYS A 61 3.36 8.62 -2.84
C LYS A 61 4.15 7.43 -3.43
N LEU A 62 3.91 6.22 -2.93
CA LEU A 62 4.47 4.98 -3.46
C LEU A 62 4.01 4.72 -4.90
N ASP A 63 2.74 5.00 -5.20
CA ASP A 63 2.20 4.89 -6.56
C ASP A 63 2.83 5.89 -7.53
N LYS A 64 3.03 7.15 -7.11
CA LYS A 64 3.71 8.18 -7.91
C LYS A 64 5.21 7.95 -8.09
N PHE A 65 5.83 7.13 -7.24
CA PHE A 65 7.26 6.85 -7.32
C PHE A 65 7.59 6.06 -8.59
N LYS A 66 8.54 6.55 -9.40
CA LYS A 66 9.01 5.88 -10.64
C LYS A 66 9.96 4.72 -10.33
N CYS A 67 9.50 3.73 -9.57
CA CYS A 67 10.22 2.48 -9.35
C CYS A 67 9.55 1.32 -10.08
N SER A 68 10.34 0.27 -10.33
CA SER A 68 9.83 -1.00 -10.86
C SER A 68 8.74 -1.56 -9.95
N ARG A 69 7.73 -2.19 -10.56
CA ARG A 69 6.58 -2.78 -9.85
C ARG A 69 7.01 -3.79 -8.79
N THR A 70 8.07 -4.55 -9.06
CA THR A 70 8.65 -5.53 -8.12
C THR A 70 9.17 -4.85 -6.85
N VAL A 71 9.81 -3.67 -7.00
CA VAL A 71 10.36 -2.91 -5.86
C VAL A 71 9.23 -2.35 -4.99
N LYS A 72 8.12 -1.91 -5.61
CA LYS A 72 6.95 -1.47 -4.84
C LYS A 72 6.32 -2.63 -4.06
N TRP A 73 6.27 -3.81 -4.66
CA TRP A 73 5.80 -5.03 -4.02
C TRP A 73 6.68 -5.46 -2.84
N THR A 74 8.00 -5.40 -2.98
CA THR A 74 8.91 -5.74 -1.86
C THR A 74 8.80 -4.74 -0.71
N ILE A 75 8.65 -3.45 -1.01
CA ILE A 75 8.41 -2.43 0.03
C ILE A 75 7.08 -2.69 0.74
N ALA A 76 6.00 -2.93 -0.02
CA ALA A 76 4.69 -3.24 0.55
C ALA A 76 4.72 -4.49 1.42
N LEU A 77 5.40 -5.54 0.97
CA LEU A 77 5.52 -6.79 1.71
C LEU A 77 6.37 -6.61 2.98
N LEU A 78 7.47 -5.87 2.93
CA LEU A 78 8.27 -5.55 4.11
C LEU A 78 7.46 -4.80 5.16
N VAL A 79 6.76 -3.73 4.75
CA VAL A 79 5.93 -2.92 5.64
C VAL A 79 4.80 -3.76 6.24
N TYR A 80 4.18 -4.63 5.45
CA TYR A 80 3.17 -5.55 5.93
C TYR A 80 3.71 -6.55 6.96
N VAL A 81 4.86 -7.18 6.68
CA VAL A 81 5.50 -8.14 7.60
C VAL A 81 5.92 -7.47 8.90
N ILE A 82 6.50 -6.27 8.84
CA ILE A 82 6.88 -5.51 10.04
C ILE A 82 5.63 -5.16 10.86
N GLY A 83 4.58 -4.66 10.21
CA GLY A 83 3.31 -4.36 10.89
C GLY A 83 2.68 -5.60 11.50
N PHE A 84 2.73 -6.74 10.82
CA PHE A 84 2.24 -8.01 11.34
C PHE A 84 3.06 -8.48 12.55
N ILE A 85 4.39 -8.42 12.50
CA ILE A 85 5.25 -8.77 13.64
C ILE A 85 4.93 -7.89 14.85
N LEU A 86 4.82 -6.56 14.65
CA LEU A 86 4.46 -5.63 15.73
C LEU A 86 3.04 -5.84 16.27
N TYR A 87 2.13 -6.38 15.46
CA TYR A 87 0.78 -6.70 15.89
C TYR A 87 0.69 -8.00 16.69
N VAL A 88 1.54 -8.99 16.38
CA VAL A 88 1.60 -10.28 17.07
C VAL A 88 2.40 -10.20 18.37
N LEU A 89 3.42 -9.35 18.42
CA LEU A 89 4.25 -9.11 19.60
C LEU A 89 3.53 -8.25 20.64
#